data_AF-A0A7C6LMQ2-F1
#
_entry.id   AF-A0A7C6LMQ2-F1
#
_cell.length_a   1.000
_cell.length_b   1.000
_cell.length_c   1.000
_cell.angle_alpha   90.00
_cell.angle_beta   90.00
_cell.angle_gamma   90.00
#
_symmetry.space_group_name_H-M   'P 1'
#
loop_
_entity.id
_entity.type
_entity.pdbx_description
1 polymer ?
#
loop_
_entity_poly.entity_id
_entity_poly.type
_entity_poly.pdbx_seq_one_letter_code
_entity_poly.pdbx_strand_id
1 'polypeptide(L)'
;MPVQLIPVQTKLVTPDDDLLEVISEYCGPLLQKGDILVAAETMVAITQGRLIRPENVKPGRWALLISQFVHQDGSLSSPFALQAVMNEEGTLRVIAAFIVSAFSRVFLRRKGDFYRLAGKQAALVDDITGTTPPFDKYIVMGPKEPEKVVAAIKERFGIEAVIIDANDLGRAQILAATEGVDQKLLLRLFKKNPAGNADEQTPLVIVRRTS
;
A
#
# COMPACT_ATOMS: atom_id res chain seq x y z
N MET A 1 -24.21 -9.21 10.84
CA MET A 1 -23.53 -10.40 11.42
C MET A 1 -22.32 -9.91 12.18
N PRO A 2 -22.08 -10.40 13.39
CA PRO A 2 -20.88 -10.07 14.13
C PRO A 2 -19.64 -10.61 13.39
N VAL A 3 -18.57 -9.80 13.39
CA VAL A 3 -17.30 -10.12 12.76
C VAL A 3 -16.22 -9.91 13.80
N GLN A 4 -15.31 -10.88 13.92
CA GLN A 4 -14.13 -10.79 14.75
C GLN A 4 -12.94 -10.40 13.87
N LEU A 5 -12.16 -9.42 14.32
CA LEU A 5 -10.89 -9.02 13.72
C LEU A 5 -9.79 -9.53 14.63
N ILE A 6 -8.88 -10.33 14.08
CA ILE A 6 -7.77 -10.95 14.82
C ILE A 6 -6.46 -10.44 14.21
N PRO A 7 -5.86 -9.38 14.76
CA PRO A 7 -4.53 -8.93 14.37
C PRO A 7 -3.51 -10.02 14.73
N VAL A 8 -2.59 -10.32 13.81
CA VAL A 8 -1.58 -11.37 13.98
C VAL A 8 -0.22 -10.71 14.09
N GLN A 9 0.40 -10.82 15.26
CA GLN A 9 1.72 -10.28 15.50
C GLN A 9 2.77 -11.14 14.78
N THR A 10 3.65 -10.51 14.04
CA THR A 10 4.75 -11.16 13.32
C THR A 10 6.10 -10.68 13.83
N LYS A 11 7.20 -11.30 13.38
CA LYS A 11 8.50 -10.64 13.41
C LYS A 11 8.48 -9.38 12.54
N LEU A 12 9.52 -8.55 12.65
CA LEU A 12 9.77 -7.50 11.65
C LEU A 12 10.03 -8.17 10.30
N VAL A 13 9.09 -8.00 9.37
CA VAL A 13 9.16 -8.56 8.02
C VAL A 13 10.18 -7.75 7.21
N THR A 14 11.02 -8.44 6.46
CA THR A 14 12.13 -7.89 5.69
C THR A 14 12.06 -8.29 4.22
N PRO A 15 12.84 -7.66 3.33
CA PRO A 15 12.95 -8.08 1.93
C PRO A 15 13.50 -9.50 1.71
N ASP A 16 14.17 -10.08 2.72
CA ASP A 16 14.70 -11.44 2.65
C ASP A 16 13.63 -12.50 2.98
N ASP A 17 12.44 -12.07 3.41
CA ASP A 17 11.33 -12.94 3.77
C ASP A 17 10.40 -13.23 2.58
N ASP A 18 9.96 -14.49 2.47
CA ASP A 18 8.86 -14.86 1.59
C ASP A 18 7.52 -14.61 2.28
N LEU A 19 6.65 -13.84 1.63
CA LEU A 19 5.34 -13.47 2.18
C LEU A 19 4.48 -14.68 2.52
N LEU A 20 4.47 -15.71 1.66
CA LEU A 20 3.64 -16.89 1.88
C LEU A 20 4.19 -17.75 3.02
N GLU A 21 5.52 -17.84 3.19
CA GLU A 21 6.11 -18.49 4.36
C GLU A 21 5.78 -17.75 5.66
N VAL A 22 5.86 -16.42 5.67
CA VAL A 22 5.47 -15.60 6.84
C VAL A 22 3.99 -15.84 7.19
N ILE A 23 3.09 -15.82 6.20
CA ILE A 23 1.67 -16.13 6.45
C ILE A 23 1.50 -17.56 6.98
N SER A 24 2.24 -18.52 6.43
CA SER A 24 2.19 -19.92 6.86
C SER A 24 2.60 -20.09 8.32
N GLU A 25 3.67 -19.41 8.74
CA GLU A 25 4.21 -19.46 10.09
C GLU A 25 3.27 -18.80 11.10
N TYR A 26 2.85 -17.56 10.84
CA TYR A 26 2.15 -16.74 11.83
C TYR A 26 0.62 -16.85 11.75
N CYS A 27 0.03 -17.01 10.57
CA CYS A 27 -1.41 -17.15 10.41
C CYS A 27 -1.87 -18.60 10.28
N GLY A 28 -1.05 -19.49 9.72
CA GLY A 28 -1.41 -20.89 9.46
C GLY A 28 -2.11 -21.59 10.64
N PRO A 29 -1.57 -21.53 11.87
CA PRO A 29 -2.19 -22.15 13.05
C PRO A 29 -3.53 -21.53 13.47
N LEU A 30 -3.81 -20.29 13.04
CA LEU A 30 -5.00 -19.52 13.43
C LEU A 30 -6.11 -19.58 12.39
N LEU A 31 -5.79 -19.86 11.12
CA LEU A 31 -6.72 -19.83 10.00
C LEU A 31 -7.80 -20.91 10.10
N GLN A 32 -9.02 -20.53 9.72
CA GLN A 32 -10.19 -21.41 9.63
C GLN A 32 -10.86 -21.25 8.26
N LYS A 33 -11.61 -22.29 7.86
CA LYS A 33 -12.38 -22.27 6.62
C LYS A 33 -13.38 -21.11 6.65
N GLY A 34 -13.35 -20.28 5.61
CA GLY A 34 -14.23 -19.13 5.46
C GLY A 34 -13.69 -17.83 6.08
N ASP A 35 -12.50 -17.85 6.65
CA ASP A 35 -11.78 -16.63 7.00
C ASP A 35 -11.40 -15.82 5.75
N ILE A 36 -11.19 -14.52 5.97
CA ILE A 36 -10.53 -13.62 5.02
C ILE A 36 -9.23 -13.15 5.66
N LEU A 37 -8.10 -13.38 5.00
CA LEU A 37 -6.81 -12.83 5.41
C LEU A 37 -6.62 -11.46 4.76
N VAL A 38 -6.41 -10.43 5.58
CA VAL A 38 -6.10 -9.09 5.12
C VAL A 38 -4.63 -8.81 5.41
N ALA A 39 -3.85 -8.52 4.38
CA ALA A 39 -2.45 -8.13 4.48
C ALA A 39 -2.30 -6.63 4.25
N ALA A 40 -1.46 -5.99 5.06
CA ALA A 40 -1.06 -4.60 4.87
C ALA A 40 -0.26 -4.46 3.57
N GLU A 41 -0.60 -3.43 2.80
CA GLU A 41 0.09 -3.03 1.57
C GLU A 41 1.61 -2.99 1.74
N THR A 42 2.07 -2.33 2.81
CA THR A 42 3.49 -2.08 3.05
C THR A 42 4.27 -3.36 3.33
N MET A 43 3.66 -4.33 4.01
CA MET A 43 4.29 -5.64 4.25
C MET A 43 4.50 -6.39 2.93
N VAL A 44 3.51 -6.35 2.03
CA VAL A 44 3.63 -6.97 0.70
C VAL A 44 4.71 -6.24 -0.12
N ALA A 45 4.76 -4.91 -0.06
CA ALA A 45 5.80 -4.14 -0.71
C ALA A 45 7.21 -4.50 -0.19
N ILE A 46 7.39 -4.61 1.14
CA ILE A 46 8.66 -4.95 1.77
C ILE A 46 9.15 -6.35 1.34
N THR A 47 8.30 -7.38 1.41
CA THR A 47 8.66 -8.75 0.99
C THR A 47 8.98 -8.86 -0.50
N GLN A 48 8.45 -7.95 -1.32
CA GLN A 48 8.81 -7.83 -2.74
C GLN A 48 10.08 -7.01 -3.00
N GLY A 49 10.77 -6.55 -1.95
CA GLY A 49 11.97 -5.72 -2.06
C GLY A 49 11.69 -4.34 -2.67
N ARG A 50 10.49 -3.79 -2.47
CA ARG A 50 10.05 -2.50 -3.06
C ARG A 50 10.62 -1.27 -2.33
N LEU A 51 11.82 -1.39 -1.78
CA LEU A 51 12.48 -0.37 -0.97
C LEU A 51 13.61 0.30 -1.76
N ILE A 52 13.56 1.62 -1.86
CA ILE A 52 14.56 2.41 -2.57
C ILE A 52 15.21 3.38 -1.59
N ARG A 53 16.53 3.32 -1.46
CA ARG A 53 17.25 4.35 -0.69
C ARG A 53 17.22 5.68 -1.44
N PRO A 54 16.82 6.79 -0.81
CA PRO A 54 16.80 8.11 -1.45
C PRO A 54 18.14 8.50 -2.07
N GLU A 55 19.26 8.12 -1.45
CA GLU A 55 20.63 8.35 -1.94
C GLU A 55 20.94 7.70 -3.30
N ASN A 56 20.21 6.64 -3.67
CA ASN A 56 20.35 5.95 -4.95
C ASN A 56 19.49 6.59 -6.06
N VAL A 57 18.65 7.57 -5.70
CA VAL A 57 17.81 8.28 -6.65
C VAL A 57 18.44 9.63 -6.96
N LYS A 58 18.53 9.96 -8.26
CA LYS A 58 19.00 11.26 -8.74
C LYS A 58 17.83 12.04 -9.33
N PRO A 59 17.18 12.95 -8.58
CA PRO A 59 16.06 13.73 -9.09
C PRO A 59 16.45 14.58 -10.30
N GLY A 60 15.71 14.43 -11.38
CA GLY A 60 15.80 15.28 -12.55
C GLY A 60 15.09 16.62 -12.35
N ARG A 61 15.25 17.53 -13.30
CA ARG A 61 14.64 18.88 -13.26
C ARG A 61 13.12 18.85 -13.10
N TRP A 62 12.47 17.87 -13.72
CA TRP A 62 11.01 17.71 -13.64
C TRP A 62 10.56 17.23 -12.27
N ALA A 63 11.27 16.27 -11.65
CA ALA A 63 10.96 15.84 -10.29
C ALA A 63 11.15 17.00 -9.30
N LEU A 64 12.25 17.74 -9.42
CA LEU A 64 12.51 18.94 -8.59
C LEU A 64 11.44 20.02 -8.75
N LEU A 65 10.93 20.23 -9.97
CA LEU A 65 9.90 21.23 -10.24
C LEU A 65 8.52 20.78 -9.73
N ILE A 66 8.07 19.59 -10.14
CA ILE A 66 6.71 19.11 -9.86
C ILE A 66 6.51 18.91 -8.36
N SER A 67 7.54 18.46 -7.63
CA SER A 67 7.44 18.22 -6.18
C SER A 67 7.09 19.48 -5.39
N GLN A 68 7.47 20.68 -5.87
CA GLN A 68 7.10 21.96 -5.25
C GLN A 68 5.60 22.29 -5.33
N PHE A 69 4.87 21.63 -6.24
CA PHE A 69 3.43 21.83 -6.43
C PHE A 69 2.57 20.76 -5.73
N VAL A 70 3.22 19.75 -5.14
CA VAL A 70 2.55 18.74 -4.31
C VAL A 70 2.41 19.31 -2.89
N HIS A 71 1.30 19.00 -2.21
CA HIS A 71 1.12 19.37 -0.81
C HIS A 71 2.24 18.75 0.05
N GLN A 72 2.79 19.51 1.00
CA GLN A 72 3.97 19.10 1.79
C GLN A 72 3.76 17.76 2.50
N ASP A 73 2.55 17.50 2.99
CA ASP A 73 2.20 16.24 3.67
C ASP A 73 2.05 15.03 2.72
N GLY A 74 2.19 15.22 1.40
CA GLY A 74 2.13 14.14 0.43
C GLY A 74 3.51 13.58 0.11
N SER A 75 3.64 12.26 0.01
CA SER A 75 4.89 11.54 -0.29
C SER A 75 5.62 12.05 -1.54
N LEU A 76 4.87 12.56 -2.54
CA LEU A 76 5.42 13.12 -3.78
C LEU A 76 5.94 14.57 -3.66
N SER A 77 5.89 15.18 -2.48
CA SER A 77 6.57 16.46 -2.20
C SER A 77 8.09 16.28 -2.13
N SER A 78 8.55 15.06 -1.82
CA SER A 78 9.95 14.66 -1.97
C SER A 78 10.29 14.45 -3.44
N PRO A 79 11.29 15.18 -3.98
CA PRO A 79 11.72 15.00 -5.37
C PRO A 79 12.35 13.62 -5.60
N PHE A 80 12.85 12.96 -4.55
CA PHE A 80 13.39 11.60 -4.63
C PHE A 80 12.27 10.57 -4.81
N ALA A 81 11.22 10.63 -3.98
CA ALA A 81 10.04 9.77 -4.14
C ALA A 81 9.36 10.01 -5.50
N LEU A 82 9.21 11.27 -5.92
CA LEU A 82 8.65 11.59 -7.22
C LEU A 82 9.51 11.06 -8.37
N GLN A 83 10.84 11.17 -8.29
CA GLN A 83 11.71 10.58 -9.31
C GLN A 83 11.61 9.05 -9.34
N ALA A 84 11.47 8.39 -8.19
CA ALA A 84 11.25 6.94 -8.14
C ALA A 84 9.95 6.54 -8.87
N VAL A 85 8.86 7.27 -8.66
CA VAL A 85 7.61 7.07 -9.43
C VAL A 85 7.82 7.33 -10.91
N MET A 86 8.54 8.40 -11.29
CA MET A 86 8.82 8.70 -12.69
C MET A 86 9.65 7.63 -13.40
N ASN A 87 10.53 6.93 -12.66
CA ASN A 87 11.32 5.84 -13.20
C ASN A 87 10.46 4.60 -13.50
N GLU A 88 9.40 4.36 -12.72
CA GLU A 88 8.53 3.19 -12.88
C GLU A 88 7.33 3.44 -13.80
N GLU A 89 6.63 4.56 -13.62
CA GLU A 89 5.41 4.90 -14.36
C GLU A 89 5.69 5.66 -15.67
N GLY A 90 6.93 6.09 -15.85
CA GLY A 90 7.40 6.84 -17.00
C GLY A 90 7.36 8.36 -16.80
N THR A 91 8.51 9.00 -17.03
CA THR A 91 8.69 10.44 -16.88
C THR A 91 7.67 11.26 -17.68
N LEU A 92 7.44 10.91 -18.95
CA LEU A 92 6.50 11.62 -19.81
C LEU A 92 5.05 11.53 -19.30
N ARG A 93 4.66 10.38 -18.73
CA ARG A 93 3.34 10.17 -18.15
C ARG A 93 3.12 11.10 -16.97
N VAL A 94 4.08 11.16 -16.04
CA VAL A 94 4.00 12.00 -14.84
C VAL A 94 3.96 13.49 -15.21
N ILE A 95 4.77 13.92 -16.18
CA ILE A 95 4.76 15.30 -16.69
C ILE A 95 3.40 15.62 -17.32
N ALA A 96 2.87 14.74 -18.18
CA ALA A 96 1.56 14.95 -18.80
C ALA A 96 0.44 15.02 -17.75
N ALA A 97 0.47 14.12 -16.75
CA ALA A 97 -0.46 14.14 -15.63
C ALA A 97 -0.40 15.45 -14.84
N PHE A 98 0.80 15.97 -14.58
CA PHE A 98 0.99 17.25 -13.91
C PHE A 98 0.37 18.40 -14.72
N ILE A 99 0.70 18.50 -16.02
CA ILE A 99 0.17 19.54 -16.91
C ILE A 99 -1.37 19.47 -16.96
N VAL A 100 -1.94 18.29 -17.23
CA VAL A 100 -3.40 18.10 -17.29
C VAL A 100 -4.07 18.44 -15.97
N SER A 101 -3.45 18.07 -14.83
CA SER A 101 -3.99 18.39 -13.51
C SER A 101 -3.98 19.90 -13.20
N ALA A 102 -3.00 20.64 -13.71
CA ALA A 102 -2.96 22.10 -13.58
C ALA A 102 -4.11 22.73 -14.37
N PHE A 103 -4.33 22.29 -15.62
CA PHE A 103 -5.48 22.73 -16.42
C PHE A 103 -6.81 22.34 -15.78
N SER A 104 -6.99 21.09 -15.33
CA SER A 104 -8.26 20.66 -14.74
C SER A 104 -8.58 21.39 -13.43
N ARG A 105 -7.57 21.76 -12.64
CA ARG A 105 -7.75 22.58 -11.44
C ARG A 105 -8.19 24.00 -11.78
N VAL A 106 -7.59 24.63 -12.79
CA VAL A 106 -7.90 26.00 -13.19
C VAL A 106 -9.26 26.10 -13.89
N PHE A 107 -9.53 25.22 -14.86
CA PHE A 107 -10.71 25.33 -15.72
C PHE A 107 -11.93 24.56 -15.18
N LEU A 108 -11.72 23.44 -14.49
CA LEU A 108 -12.80 22.54 -14.03
C LEU A 108 -12.94 22.51 -12.50
N ARG A 109 -12.06 23.19 -11.76
CA ARG A 109 -12.00 23.21 -10.28
C ARG A 109 -11.90 21.80 -9.67
N ARG A 110 -11.41 20.81 -10.44
CA ARG A 110 -11.18 19.43 -10.02
C ARG A 110 -9.86 19.30 -9.26
N LYS A 111 -9.82 18.40 -8.28
CA LYS A 111 -8.61 18.08 -7.49
C LYS A 111 -8.31 16.59 -7.61
N GLY A 112 -7.04 16.20 -7.41
CA GLY A 112 -6.62 14.79 -7.41
C GLY A 112 -6.38 14.18 -8.80
N ASP A 113 -6.59 14.92 -9.89
CA ASP A 113 -6.35 14.41 -11.25
C ASP A 113 -4.88 14.05 -11.50
N PHE A 114 -3.93 14.66 -10.80
CA PHE A 114 -2.52 14.29 -10.86
C PHE A 114 -2.31 12.81 -10.50
N TYR A 115 -2.71 12.40 -9.29
CA TYR A 115 -2.58 11.03 -8.79
C TYR A 115 -3.34 10.01 -9.67
N ARG A 116 -4.51 10.40 -10.21
CA ARG A 116 -5.30 9.55 -11.10
C ARG A 116 -4.61 9.28 -12.44
N LEU A 117 -3.80 10.22 -12.94
CA LEU A 117 -3.19 10.15 -14.28
C LEU A 117 -1.71 9.73 -14.24
N ALA A 118 -1.00 10.07 -13.16
CA ALA A 118 0.44 9.88 -13.02
C ALA A 118 0.88 8.41 -12.92
N GLY A 119 -0.06 7.50 -12.65
CA GLY A 119 0.21 6.07 -12.54
C GLY A 119 -0.32 5.49 -11.24
N LYS A 120 -0.31 4.16 -11.12
CA LYS A 120 -0.76 3.48 -9.89
C LYS A 120 0.21 3.82 -8.75
N GLN A 121 1.52 3.78 -9.01
CA GLN A 121 2.54 4.05 -8.00
C GLN A 121 2.51 5.47 -7.45
N ALA A 122 2.04 6.45 -8.22
CA ALA A 122 1.88 7.82 -7.72
C ALA A 122 0.90 7.90 -6.54
N ALA A 123 -0.11 7.03 -6.50
CA ALA A 123 -1.10 6.96 -5.43
C ALA A 123 -0.69 6.04 -4.28
N LEU A 124 0.32 5.18 -4.48
CA LEU A 124 0.72 4.15 -3.53
C LEU A 124 2.09 4.38 -2.90
N VAL A 125 2.91 5.26 -3.46
CA VAL A 125 4.25 5.50 -2.93
C VAL A 125 4.17 6.17 -1.56
N ASP A 126 4.88 5.59 -0.61
CA ASP A 126 5.13 6.18 0.69
C ASP A 126 6.59 6.64 0.77
N ASP A 127 6.77 7.84 1.31
CA ASP A 127 8.09 8.43 1.53
C ASP A 127 8.59 8.15 2.96
N ILE A 128 9.80 8.61 3.24
CA ILE A 128 10.58 8.48 4.49
C ILE A 128 9.74 8.69 5.77
N THR A 129 8.66 9.48 5.76
CA THR A 129 7.89 9.82 6.96
C THR A 129 6.77 8.85 7.35
N GLY A 130 6.56 7.75 6.61
CA GLY A 130 5.35 6.93 6.75
C GLY A 130 5.51 5.50 7.30
N THR A 131 6.72 4.96 7.37
CA THR A 131 6.92 3.51 7.60
C THR A 131 7.69 3.21 8.89
N THR A 132 7.51 1.98 9.41
CA THR A 132 8.17 1.52 10.65
C THR A 132 9.69 1.46 10.48
N PRO A 133 10.50 1.91 11.46
CA PRO A 133 11.95 1.72 11.44
C PRO A 133 12.35 0.24 11.23
N PRO A 134 13.36 -0.05 10.38
CA PRO A 134 14.28 0.86 9.70
C PRO A 134 13.80 1.32 8.31
N PHE A 135 12.55 1.02 7.94
CA PHE A 135 12.00 1.35 6.63
C PHE A 135 11.66 2.83 6.48
N ASP A 136 11.55 3.55 7.60
CA ASP A 136 11.47 5.01 7.74
C ASP A 136 12.61 5.80 7.06
N LYS A 137 13.58 5.13 6.43
CA LYS A 137 14.69 5.73 5.68
C LYS A 137 14.65 5.42 4.19
N TYR A 138 13.60 4.76 3.74
CA TYR A 138 13.42 4.30 2.37
C TYR A 138 12.20 4.98 1.74
N ILE A 139 12.25 5.12 0.42
CA ILE A 139 11.05 5.28 -0.39
C ILE A 139 10.47 3.88 -0.57
N VAL A 140 9.22 3.68 -0.15
CA VAL A 140 8.52 2.40 -0.28
C VAL A 140 7.54 2.50 -1.44
N MET A 141 7.83 1.76 -2.50
CA MET A 141 6.95 1.67 -3.66
C MET A 141 5.83 0.67 -3.38
N GLY A 142 4.63 0.93 -3.88
CA GLY A 142 3.51 0.02 -3.66
C GLY A 142 3.65 -1.31 -4.38
N PRO A 143 2.99 -2.38 -3.88
CA PRO A 143 3.22 -3.75 -4.29
C PRO A 143 3.06 -3.96 -5.79
N LYS A 144 3.90 -4.82 -6.36
CA LYS A 144 3.77 -5.28 -7.75
C LYS A 144 2.73 -6.37 -7.81
N GLU A 145 1.86 -6.27 -8.81
CA GLU A 145 0.90 -7.32 -9.17
C GLU A 145 0.10 -7.84 -7.96
N PRO A 146 -0.51 -6.95 -7.15
CA PRO A 146 -1.19 -7.35 -5.91
C PRO A 146 -2.32 -8.36 -6.16
N GLU A 147 -2.90 -8.37 -7.37
CA GLU A 147 -3.88 -9.36 -7.81
C GLU A 147 -3.29 -10.78 -7.85
N LYS A 148 -2.03 -10.94 -8.26
CA LYS A 148 -1.33 -12.24 -8.22
C LYS A 148 -1.01 -12.66 -6.80
N VAL A 149 -0.67 -11.70 -5.93
CA VAL A 149 -0.37 -11.98 -4.53
C VAL A 149 -1.60 -12.54 -3.80
N VAL A 150 -2.77 -11.90 -3.92
CA VAL A 150 -3.99 -12.41 -3.28
C VAL A 150 -4.44 -13.75 -3.86
N ALA A 151 -4.22 -13.98 -5.17
CA ALA A 151 -4.49 -15.27 -5.80
C ALA A 151 -3.60 -16.39 -5.23
N ALA A 152 -2.30 -16.12 -5.06
CA ALA A 152 -1.34 -17.07 -4.50
C ALA A 152 -1.64 -17.41 -3.03
N ILE A 153 -2.05 -16.41 -2.22
CA ILE A 153 -2.51 -16.63 -0.84
C ILE A 153 -3.73 -17.57 -0.85
N LYS A 154 -4.73 -17.31 -1.70
CA LYS A 154 -5.92 -18.16 -1.79
C LYS A 154 -5.60 -19.57 -2.24
N GLU A 155 -4.73 -19.74 -3.23
CA GLU A 155 -4.28 -21.04 -3.72
C GLU A 155 -3.57 -21.84 -2.62
N ARG A 156 -2.67 -21.20 -1.87
CA ARG A 156 -1.88 -21.89 -0.82
C ARG A 156 -2.68 -22.21 0.43
N PHE A 157 -3.56 -21.32 0.87
CA PHE A 157 -4.24 -21.42 2.18
C PHE A 157 -5.73 -21.77 2.10
N GLY A 158 -6.33 -21.75 0.91
CA GLY A 158 -7.75 -22.07 0.71
C GLY A 158 -8.72 -21.06 1.34
N ILE A 159 -8.27 -19.84 1.60
CA ILE A 159 -9.03 -18.73 2.21
C ILE A 159 -9.10 -17.53 1.26
N GLU A 160 -10.05 -16.62 1.49
CA GLU A 160 -10.09 -15.39 0.71
C GLU A 160 -9.02 -14.41 1.21
N ALA A 161 -8.48 -13.58 0.33
CA ALA A 161 -7.34 -12.72 0.64
C ALA A 161 -7.54 -11.30 0.11
N VAL A 162 -7.04 -10.32 0.86
CA VAL A 162 -7.12 -8.89 0.51
C VAL A 162 -5.82 -8.19 0.87
N ILE A 163 -5.38 -7.30 -0.01
CA ILE A 163 -4.30 -6.34 0.29
C ILE A 163 -4.95 -4.98 0.49
N ILE A 164 -4.71 -4.38 1.65
CA ILE A 164 -5.29 -3.09 2.02
C ILE A 164 -4.19 -2.11 2.44
N ASP A 165 -4.30 -0.89 1.96
CA ASP A 165 -3.65 0.28 2.55
C ASP A 165 -4.67 0.93 3.49
N ALA A 166 -4.36 1.02 4.78
CA ALA A 166 -5.24 1.60 5.79
C ALA A 166 -4.41 2.46 6.75
N ASN A 167 -4.97 3.60 7.15
CA ASN A 167 -4.35 4.50 8.12
C ASN A 167 -5.34 4.98 9.18
N ASP A 168 -4.80 5.50 10.28
CA ASP A 168 -5.57 5.92 11.45
C ASP A 168 -6.42 7.17 11.21
N LEU A 169 -6.19 7.89 10.10
CA LEU A 169 -7.00 9.02 9.66
C LEU A 169 -8.35 8.59 9.05
N GLY A 170 -8.65 7.29 9.08
CA GLY A 170 -9.91 6.75 8.61
C GLY A 170 -9.98 6.57 7.11
N ARG A 171 -8.83 6.52 6.42
CA ARG A 171 -8.75 6.17 5.00
C ARG A 171 -8.29 4.72 4.90
N ALA A 172 -9.02 3.96 4.09
CA ALA A 172 -8.66 2.61 3.71
C ALA A 172 -8.91 2.45 2.21
N GLN A 173 -7.99 1.79 1.52
CA GLN A 173 -8.04 1.49 0.10
C GLN A 173 -7.65 0.04 -0.12
N ILE A 174 -8.51 -0.71 -0.80
CA ILE A 174 -8.19 -2.07 -1.22
C ILE A 174 -7.39 -2.00 -2.52
N LEU A 175 -6.20 -2.61 -2.52
CA LEU A 175 -5.35 -2.69 -3.71
C LEU A 175 -5.66 -3.92 -4.56
N ALA A 176 -5.94 -5.03 -3.90
CA ALA A 176 -6.38 -6.26 -4.54
C ALA A 176 -7.21 -7.08 -3.55
N ALA A 177 -8.11 -7.89 -4.10
CA ALA A 177 -8.96 -8.78 -3.34
C ALA A 177 -9.34 -9.98 -4.20
N THR A 178 -9.49 -11.14 -3.57
CA THR A 178 -10.13 -12.30 -4.20
C THR A 178 -11.63 -12.06 -4.36
N GLU A 179 -12.26 -12.75 -5.31
CA GLU A 179 -13.67 -12.48 -5.70
C GLU A 179 -14.69 -12.72 -4.58
N GLY A 180 -14.39 -13.58 -3.61
CA GLY A 180 -15.33 -13.99 -2.56
C GLY A 180 -15.54 -12.99 -1.43
N VAL A 181 -14.94 -11.78 -1.50
CA VAL A 181 -14.96 -10.82 -0.40
C VAL A 181 -15.98 -9.69 -0.60
N ASP A 182 -16.62 -9.27 0.49
CA ASP A 182 -17.40 -8.02 0.54
C ASP A 182 -16.45 -6.85 0.81
N GLN A 183 -15.97 -6.22 -0.26
CA GLN A 183 -15.07 -5.07 -0.18
C GLN A 183 -15.67 -3.88 0.60
N LYS A 184 -16.98 -3.65 0.50
CA LYS A 184 -17.64 -2.55 1.22
C LYS A 184 -17.71 -2.80 2.72
N LEU A 185 -17.85 -4.06 3.13
CA LEU A 185 -17.72 -4.44 4.54
C LEU A 185 -16.28 -4.25 5.02
N LEU A 186 -15.29 -4.74 4.27
CA LEU A 186 -13.88 -4.62 4.67
C LEU A 186 -13.42 -3.17 4.81
N LEU A 187 -13.75 -2.29 3.86
CA LEU A 187 -13.44 -0.86 3.97
C LEU A 187 -14.08 -0.20 5.20
N ARG A 188 -15.26 -0.67 5.64
CA ARG A 188 -15.89 -0.18 6.88
C ARG A 188 -15.18 -0.70 8.12
N LEU A 189 -14.79 -1.98 8.13
CA LEU A 189 -14.08 -2.62 9.25
C LEU A 189 -12.68 -2.01 9.45
N PHE A 190 -11.96 -1.77 8.35
CA PHE A 190 -10.60 -1.23 8.35
C PHE A 190 -10.52 0.29 8.48
N LYS A 191 -11.65 0.98 8.58
CA LYS A 191 -11.67 2.43 8.81
C LYS A 191 -10.97 2.84 10.12
N LYS A 192 -10.90 1.96 11.12
CA LYS A 192 -10.17 2.23 12.37
C LYS A 192 -8.78 1.60 12.42
N ASN A 193 -8.31 1.07 11.30
CA ASN A 193 -7.05 0.33 11.18
C ASN A 193 -6.85 -0.71 12.31
N PRO A 194 -7.54 -1.87 12.25
CA PRO A 194 -7.41 -2.91 13.28
C PRO A 194 -6.00 -3.52 13.34
N ALA A 195 -5.18 -3.33 12.32
CA ALA A 195 -3.79 -3.77 12.28
C ALA A 195 -2.87 -2.94 13.19
N GLY A 196 -3.34 -1.80 13.73
CA GLY A 196 -2.45 -0.87 14.42
C GLY A 196 -1.42 -0.26 13.48
N ASN A 197 -0.39 0.39 14.03
CA ASN A 197 0.70 0.99 13.28
C ASN A 197 2.06 0.44 13.79
N ALA A 198 3.09 1.27 13.71
CA ALA A 198 4.50 0.88 13.71
C ALA A 198 4.91 -0.13 14.80
N ASP A 199 4.43 0.07 16.03
CA ASP A 199 4.92 -0.66 17.20
C ASP A 199 4.14 -1.97 17.46
N GLU A 200 2.93 -2.11 16.91
CA GLU A 200 2.09 -3.28 17.14
C GLU A 200 2.57 -4.52 16.36
N GLN A 201 3.31 -4.32 15.26
CA GLN A 201 3.84 -5.39 14.41
C GLN A 201 2.78 -6.43 13.98
N THR A 202 1.56 -5.96 13.68
CA THR A 202 0.42 -6.79 13.27
C THR A 202 0.01 -6.53 11.81
N PRO A 203 0.90 -6.72 10.82
CA PRO A 203 0.61 -6.40 9.40
C PRO A 203 -0.40 -7.35 8.74
N LEU A 204 -0.82 -8.40 9.44
CA LEU A 204 -1.80 -9.39 8.99
C LEU A 204 -2.99 -9.37 9.95
N VAL A 205 -4.21 -9.36 9.40
CA VAL A 205 -5.45 -9.43 10.17
C VAL A 205 -6.36 -10.50 9.60
N ILE A 206 -6.78 -11.44 10.45
CA ILE A 206 -7.78 -12.44 10.08
C ILE A 206 -9.17 -11.87 10.38
N VAL A 207 -10.02 -11.81 9.37
CA VAL A 207 -11.42 -11.42 9.49
C VAL A 207 -12.27 -12.68 9.52
N ARG A 208 -12.90 -12.94 10.68
CA ARG A 208 -13.70 -14.14 10.92
C ARG A 208 -15.16 -13.78 11.16
N ARG A 209 -16.07 -14.45 10.47
CA ARG A 209 -17.51 -14.36 10.79
C ARG A 209 -17.77 -15.14 12.07
N THR A 210 -18.40 -14.52 13.05
CA THR A 210 -18.87 -15.23 14.24
C THR A 210 -20.34 -15.58 14.07
N SER A 211 -20.71 -16.79 14.50
CA SER A 211 -22.12 -17.22 14.56
C SER A 211 -22.87 -16.54 15.68
#